data_AF-A0A6F8TS19-F1
#
_entry.id   AF-A0A6F8TS19-F1
#
_cell.length_a   1.000
_cell.length_b   1.000
_cell.length_c   1.000
_cell.angle_alpha   90.00
_cell.angle_beta   90.00
_cell.angle_gamma   90.00
#
_symmetry.space_group_name_H-M   'P 1'
#
loop_
_entity.id
_entity.type
_entity.pdbx_description
1 polymer ?
#
loop_
_entity_poly.entity_id
_entity_poly.type
_entity_poly.pdbx_seq_one_letter_code
_entity_poly.pdbx_strand_id
1 'polypeptide(L)'
;MSVQYILGIILFILMVSIGGKKGARSFVALFLNTGVLLLAIIMMNDPAMNPIVLTLIACVLISCISLFYISEINIKTMTAFISTIITTGALIFFILALTDAAMIQGFSEEETEEIGAFSLYVGVDFVKIGASMIIMSTIGAIIDVSISISSPMREIAYHNPSISRKALFSSGMSIGRDILGTSANTLFFAFFGGYLGLLIWFKDLSYSIGEIVNSKVFTSEMIFIGSAGIGVALAIPVTSAITAYYLVKAGRKEQLENDTVHEE
;
A
#
# COMPACT_ATOMS: atom_id res chain seq x y z
N MET A 1 14.13 -15.97 -25.85
CA MET A 1 13.63 -14.99 -24.85
C MET A 1 13.53 -15.71 -23.52
N SER A 2 14.02 -15.10 -22.43
CA SER A 2 13.83 -15.70 -21.10
C SER A 2 12.34 -15.65 -20.70
N VAL A 3 11.89 -16.60 -19.87
CA VAL A 3 10.46 -16.79 -19.50
C VAL A 3 9.84 -15.51 -18.92
N GLN A 4 10.64 -14.70 -18.23
CA GLN A 4 10.23 -13.41 -17.65
C GLN A 4 9.74 -12.43 -18.73
N TYR A 5 10.41 -12.36 -19.89
CA TYR A 5 9.97 -11.51 -20.99
C TYR A 5 8.66 -11.98 -21.60
N ILE A 6 8.46 -13.30 -21.71
CA ILE A 6 7.22 -13.87 -22.25
C ILE A 6 6.04 -13.50 -21.34
N LEU A 7 6.20 -13.69 -20.02
CA LEU A 7 5.19 -13.29 -19.03
C LEU A 7 4.91 -11.78 -19.08
N GLY A 8 5.96 -10.97 -19.19
CA GLY A 8 5.82 -9.51 -19.32
C GLY A 8 5.03 -9.09 -20.56
N ILE A 9 5.28 -9.72 -21.71
CA ILE A 9 4.54 -9.47 -22.95
C ILE A 9 3.07 -9.89 -22.81
N ILE A 10 2.80 -11.07 -22.25
CA ILE A 10 1.43 -11.57 -22.02
C ILE A 10 0.68 -10.60 -21.10
N LEU A 11 1.29 -10.21 -19.99
CA LEU A 11 0.69 -9.28 -19.04
C LEU A 11 0.40 -7.93 -19.71
N PHE A 12 1.35 -7.39 -20.47
CA PHE A 12 1.16 -6.14 -21.21
C PHE A 12 -0.02 -6.23 -22.18
N ILE A 13 -0.08 -7.29 -22.99
CA ILE A 13 -1.17 -7.49 -23.95
C ILE A 13 -2.52 -7.56 -23.23
N LEU A 14 -2.61 -8.31 -22.13
CA LEU A 14 -3.85 -8.43 -21.35
C LEU A 14 -4.28 -7.10 -20.73
N MET A 15 -3.34 -6.37 -20.12
CA MET A 15 -3.63 -5.06 -19.51
C MET A 15 -4.11 -4.06 -20.57
N VAL A 16 -3.45 -4.00 -21.73
CA VAL A 16 -3.85 -3.09 -22.82
C VAL A 16 -5.18 -3.52 -23.44
N SER A 17 -5.43 -4.81 -23.61
CA SER A 17 -6.66 -5.33 -24.21
C SER A 17 -7.89 -5.05 -23.33
N ILE A 18 -7.76 -5.17 -22.01
CA ILE A 18 -8.86 -4.97 -21.05
C ILE A 18 -8.96 -3.50 -20.62
N GLY A 19 -7.83 -2.89 -20.25
CA GLY A 19 -7.76 -1.55 -19.68
C GLY A 19 -7.50 -0.42 -20.68
N GLY A 20 -7.30 -0.74 -21.96
CA GLY A 20 -6.99 0.23 -23.00
C GLY A 20 -5.77 1.10 -22.67
N LYS A 21 -5.91 2.42 -22.84
CA LYS A 21 -4.86 3.40 -22.51
C LYS A 21 -4.48 3.39 -21.03
N LYS A 22 -5.45 3.15 -20.12
CA LYS A 22 -5.17 3.05 -18.68
C LYS A 22 -4.36 1.80 -18.37
N GLY A 23 -4.69 0.68 -19.01
CA GLY A 23 -3.90 -0.56 -18.92
C GLY A 23 -2.44 -0.38 -19.33
N ALA A 24 -2.19 0.29 -20.47
CA ALA A 24 -0.83 0.62 -20.89
C ALA A 24 -0.09 1.49 -19.85
N ARG A 25 -0.75 2.52 -19.32
CA ARG A 25 -0.18 3.40 -18.30
C ARG A 25 0.09 2.65 -16.99
N SER A 26 -0.81 1.77 -16.56
CA SER A 26 -0.60 0.91 -15.37
C SER A 26 0.61 0.00 -15.53
N PHE A 27 0.82 -0.57 -16.71
CA PHE A 27 2.02 -1.38 -16.97
C PHE A 27 3.30 -0.55 -16.88
N VAL A 28 3.33 0.65 -17.48
CA VAL A 28 4.48 1.55 -17.36
C VAL A 28 4.69 2.02 -15.91
N ALA A 29 3.60 2.32 -15.19
CA ALA A 29 3.65 2.71 -13.79
C ALA A 29 4.29 1.64 -12.91
N LEU A 30 4.08 0.36 -13.20
CA LEU A 30 4.75 -0.75 -12.50
C LEU A 30 6.28 -0.58 -12.54
N PHE A 31 6.85 -0.36 -13.72
CA PHE A 31 8.31 -0.16 -13.87
C PHE A 31 8.79 1.15 -13.23
N LEU A 32 8.00 2.22 -13.29
CA LEU A 32 8.33 3.48 -12.63
C LEU A 32 8.36 3.29 -11.10
N ASN A 33 7.36 2.61 -10.53
CA ASN A 33 7.31 2.28 -9.11
C ASN A 33 8.47 1.37 -8.70
N THR A 34 8.80 0.36 -9.51
CA THR A 34 10.00 -0.48 -9.30
C THR A 34 11.27 0.37 -9.35
N GLY A 35 11.39 1.32 -10.27
CA GLY A 35 12.52 2.24 -10.34
C GLY A 35 12.67 3.11 -9.07
N VAL A 36 11.56 3.65 -8.56
CA VAL A 36 11.53 4.40 -7.30
C VAL A 36 11.96 3.52 -6.13
N LEU A 37 11.43 2.30 -6.05
CA LEU A 37 11.78 1.32 -5.02
C LEU A 37 13.27 0.97 -5.05
N LEU A 38 13.81 0.62 -6.21
CA LEU A 38 15.22 0.27 -6.37
C LEU A 38 16.13 1.45 -6.04
N LEU A 39 15.79 2.66 -6.46
CA LEU A 39 16.54 3.85 -6.11
C LEU A 39 16.53 4.10 -4.60
N ALA A 40 15.38 3.95 -3.94
CA ALA A 40 15.28 4.09 -2.49
C ALA A 40 16.17 3.06 -1.78
N ILE A 41 16.16 1.79 -2.22
CA ILE A 41 17.01 0.72 -1.65
C ILE A 41 18.50 1.04 -1.82
N ILE A 42 18.91 1.49 -3.02
CA ILE A 42 20.31 1.85 -3.27
C ILE A 42 20.74 3.03 -2.37
N MET A 43 19.87 4.03 -2.19
CA MET A 43 20.15 5.19 -1.33
C MET A 43 20.16 4.83 0.15
N MET A 44 19.38 3.83 0.58
CA MET A 44 19.39 3.34 1.96
C MET A 44 20.71 2.69 2.36
N ASN A 45 21.52 2.26 1.39
CA ASN A 45 22.85 1.69 1.66
C ASN A 45 23.88 2.74 2.09
N ASP A 46 23.59 4.04 1.93
CA ASP A 46 24.44 5.12 2.46
C ASP A 46 24.15 5.34 3.96
N PRO A 47 25.13 5.10 4.86
CA PRO A 47 24.96 5.30 6.31
C PRO A 47 24.57 6.73 6.71
N ALA A 48 24.85 7.73 5.86
CA ALA A 48 24.49 9.12 6.13
C ALA A 48 22.99 9.41 5.91
N MET A 49 22.29 8.54 5.18
CA MET A 49 20.89 8.72 4.83
C MET A 49 19.98 7.99 5.82
N ASN A 50 18.87 8.64 6.20
CA ASN A 50 17.89 8.02 7.09
C ASN A 50 16.88 7.18 6.27
N PRO A 51 16.81 5.84 6.45
CA PRO A 51 15.90 5.00 5.67
C PRO A 51 14.42 5.40 5.78
N ILE A 52 13.98 5.89 6.93
CA ILE A 52 12.58 6.33 7.12
C ILE A 52 12.24 7.51 6.21
N VAL A 53 13.17 8.47 6.07
CA VAL A 53 12.97 9.64 5.21
C VAL A 53 12.94 9.23 3.75
N LEU A 54 13.84 8.33 3.33
CA LEU A 54 13.84 7.79 1.97
C LEU A 54 12.54 7.04 1.66
N THR A 55 12.03 6.25 2.61
CA THR A 55 10.75 5.56 2.50
C THR A 55 9.58 6.53 2.35
N LEU A 56 9.54 7.60 3.14
CA LEU A 56 8.51 8.64 3.01
C LEU A 56 8.50 9.27 1.62
N ILE A 57 9.68 9.64 1.11
CA ILE A 57 9.82 10.23 -0.23
C ILE A 57 9.36 9.22 -1.29
N ALA A 58 9.79 7.96 -1.19
CA ALA A 58 9.39 6.91 -2.11
C ALA A 58 7.88 6.63 -2.07
N CYS A 59 7.24 6.58 -0.90
CA CYS A 59 5.80 6.42 -0.76
C CYS A 59 5.03 7.58 -1.42
N VAL A 60 5.50 8.82 -1.28
CA VAL A 60 4.91 9.98 -1.96
C VAL A 60 5.01 9.81 -3.49
N LEU A 61 6.20 9.48 -4.00
CA LEU A 61 6.42 9.29 -5.44
C LEU A 61 5.58 8.14 -6.01
N ILE A 62 5.57 6.98 -5.33
CA ILE A 62 4.77 5.80 -5.72
C ILE A 62 3.28 6.15 -5.71
N SER A 63 2.80 6.89 -4.71
CA SER A 63 1.42 7.35 -4.64
C SER A 63 1.09 8.31 -5.79
N CYS A 64 1.98 9.23 -6.12
CA CYS A 64 1.83 10.14 -7.25
C CYS A 64 1.74 9.40 -8.59
N ILE A 65 2.65 8.46 -8.83
CA ILE A 65 2.67 7.65 -10.05
C ILE A 65 1.37 6.81 -10.12
N SER A 66 1.06 6.07 -9.05
CA SER A 66 -0.06 5.15 -9.05
C SER A 66 -1.42 5.85 -9.19
N LEU A 67 -1.58 7.05 -8.63
CA LEU A 67 -2.86 7.76 -8.66
C LEU A 67 -2.99 8.74 -9.83
N PHE A 68 -1.96 9.55 -10.11
CA PHE A 68 -2.06 10.64 -11.10
C PHE A 68 -1.51 10.28 -12.48
N TYR A 69 -0.57 9.35 -12.59
CA TYR A 69 -0.10 8.90 -13.90
C TYR A 69 -1.04 7.87 -14.52
N ILE A 70 -1.54 6.92 -13.71
CA ILE A 70 -2.50 5.90 -14.18
C ILE A 70 -3.87 6.51 -14.48
N SER A 71 -4.41 7.27 -13.53
CA SER A 71 -5.74 7.86 -13.62
C SER A 71 -5.67 9.35 -13.90
N GLU A 72 -6.76 9.92 -14.43
CA GLU A 72 -6.86 11.36 -14.60
C GLU A 72 -6.86 12.08 -13.25
N ILE A 73 -6.27 13.28 -13.23
CA ILE A 73 -6.29 14.15 -12.06
C ILE A 73 -7.71 14.65 -11.85
N ASN A 74 -8.33 14.24 -10.76
CA ASN A 74 -9.68 14.62 -10.39
C ASN A 74 -9.85 14.50 -8.86
N ILE A 75 -11.04 14.82 -8.37
CA ILE A 75 -11.29 14.85 -6.93
C ILE A 75 -11.10 13.48 -6.25
N LYS A 76 -11.40 12.35 -6.92
CA LYS A 76 -11.21 11.02 -6.32
C LYS A 76 -9.73 10.64 -6.23
N THR A 77 -8.92 10.94 -7.25
CA THR A 77 -7.48 10.65 -7.20
C THR A 77 -6.77 11.57 -6.21
N MET A 78 -7.20 12.83 -6.11
CA MET A 78 -6.67 13.77 -5.12
C MET A 78 -7.04 13.38 -3.68
N THR A 79 -8.30 13.02 -3.41
CA THR A 79 -8.69 12.59 -2.06
C THR A 79 -8.03 11.26 -1.69
N ALA A 80 -7.94 10.31 -2.62
CA ALA A 80 -7.20 9.05 -2.41
C ALA A 80 -5.72 9.31 -2.08
N PHE A 81 -5.07 10.25 -2.78
CA PHE A 81 -3.68 10.61 -2.53
C PHE A 81 -3.49 11.20 -1.13
N ILE A 82 -4.29 12.21 -0.78
CA ILE A 82 -4.21 12.86 0.55
C ILE A 82 -4.46 11.82 1.66
N SER A 83 -5.46 10.95 1.49
CA SER A 83 -5.74 9.87 2.43
C SER A 83 -4.58 8.89 2.54
N THR A 84 -3.98 8.50 1.43
CA THR A 84 -2.81 7.62 1.41
C THR A 84 -1.65 8.21 2.22
N ILE A 85 -1.32 9.49 2.00
CA ILE A 85 -0.22 10.16 2.72
C ILE A 85 -0.52 10.26 4.22
N ILE A 86 -1.74 10.65 4.60
CA ILE A 86 -2.13 10.76 6.01
C ILE A 86 -2.09 9.41 6.70
N THR A 87 -2.67 8.38 6.09
CA THR A 87 -2.68 7.02 6.65
C THR A 87 -1.27 6.45 6.75
N THR A 88 -0.44 6.63 5.72
CA THR A 88 0.95 6.17 5.74
C THR A 88 1.75 6.88 6.83
N GLY A 89 1.59 8.21 6.98
CA GLY A 89 2.24 8.96 8.06
C GLY A 89 1.84 8.48 9.45
N ALA A 90 0.55 8.20 9.67
CA ALA A 90 0.06 7.64 10.93
C ALA A 90 0.61 6.22 11.18
N LEU A 91 0.67 5.40 10.13
CA LEU A 91 1.20 4.03 10.21
C LEU A 91 2.70 4.01 10.53
N ILE A 92 3.47 4.94 9.98
CA ILE A 92 4.91 5.09 10.30
C ILE A 92 5.12 5.33 11.79
N PHE A 93 4.36 6.26 12.37
CA PHE A 93 4.47 6.56 13.80
C PHE A 93 4.14 5.31 14.65
N PHE A 94 3.11 4.56 14.25
CA PHE A 94 2.74 3.30 14.89
C PHE A 94 3.84 2.23 14.78
N ILE A 95 4.39 2.03 13.58
CA ILE A 95 5.43 1.02 13.34
C ILE A 95 6.71 1.36 14.11
N LEU A 96 7.13 2.63 14.13
CA LEU A 96 8.32 3.04 14.87
C LEU A 96 8.16 2.78 16.38
N ALA A 97 6.98 3.06 16.94
CA ALA A 97 6.68 2.74 18.34
C ALA A 97 6.69 1.23 18.63
N LEU A 98 6.33 0.39 17.64
CA LEU A 98 6.27 -1.06 17.79
C LEU A 98 7.64 -1.73 17.58
N THR A 99 8.47 -1.20 16.67
CA THR A 99 9.72 -1.86 16.26
C THR A 99 10.75 -1.87 17.38
N ASP A 100 10.79 -0.83 18.21
CA ASP A 100 11.63 -0.80 19.43
C ASP A 100 11.27 -1.91 20.42
N ALA A 101 10.00 -2.34 20.44
CA ALA A 101 9.52 -3.41 21.32
C ALA A 101 9.65 -4.82 20.72
N ALA A 102 9.65 -4.93 19.39
CA ALA A 102 9.52 -6.22 18.69
C ALA A 102 10.87 -6.94 18.45
N MET A 103 12.02 -6.24 18.50
CA MET A 103 13.36 -6.81 18.31
C MET A 103 13.57 -7.68 17.04
N ILE A 104 12.72 -7.55 16.01
CA ILE A 104 12.74 -8.37 14.78
C ILE A 104 13.78 -7.94 13.72
N GLN A 105 14.82 -7.22 14.13
CA GLN A 105 15.81 -6.60 13.24
C GLN A 105 16.88 -7.57 12.74
N GLY A 106 17.41 -7.35 11.54
CA GLY A 106 18.49 -8.17 10.95
C GLY A 106 18.00 -9.48 10.36
N PHE A 107 18.92 -10.31 9.87
CA PHE A 107 18.62 -11.56 9.18
C PHE A 107 18.11 -12.66 10.13
N SER A 108 17.22 -13.52 9.64
CA SER A 108 16.81 -14.74 10.32
C SER A 108 17.87 -15.84 10.20
N GLU A 109 17.75 -16.91 10.98
CA GLU A 109 18.66 -18.06 10.87
C GLU A 109 18.53 -18.72 9.49
N GLU A 110 17.29 -18.82 9.01
CA GLU A 110 16.92 -19.38 7.71
C GLU A 110 17.47 -18.54 6.54
N GLU A 111 17.56 -17.22 6.69
CA GLU A 111 18.18 -16.34 5.70
C GLU A 111 19.71 -16.40 5.76
N THR A 112 20.27 -16.57 6.97
CA THR A 112 21.73 -16.51 7.21
C THR A 112 22.48 -17.70 6.60
N GLU A 113 21.84 -18.86 6.45
CA GLU A 113 22.45 -20.02 5.79
C GLU A 113 22.84 -19.72 4.33
N GLU A 114 22.03 -18.94 3.61
CA GLU A 114 22.30 -18.58 2.21
C GLU A 114 23.37 -17.48 2.07
N ILE A 115 23.45 -16.56 3.03
CA ILE A 115 24.32 -15.37 2.96
C ILE A 115 25.55 -15.43 3.87
N GLY A 116 25.74 -16.51 4.63
CA GLY A 116 26.79 -16.65 5.65
C GLY A 116 28.23 -16.56 5.10
N ALA A 117 28.42 -16.72 3.79
CA ALA A 117 29.70 -16.52 3.10
C ALA A 117 30.04 -15.03 2.85
N PHE A 118 29.10 -14.10 3.06
CA PHE A 118 29.26 -12.68 2.82
C PHE A 118 29.41 -11.88 4.14
N SER A 119 29.79 -10.61 4.02
CA SER A 119 29.82 -9.69 5.16
C SER A 119 28.39 -9.38 5.61
N LEU A 120 28.03 -9.81 6.81
CA LEU A 120 26.78 -9.44 7.47
C LEU A 120 26.80 -8.01 8.04
N TYR A 121 27.95 -7.32 8.01
CA TYR A 121 28.03 -5.93 8.42
C TYR A 121 27.34 -5.04 7.37
N VAL A 122 26.14 -4.60 7.70
CA VAL A 122 25.44 -3.52 7.01
C VAL A 122 25.59 -2.29 7.90
N GLY A 123 26.26 -1.25 7.41
CA GLY A 123 26.50 0.01 8.16
C GLY A 123 25.24 0.87 8.37
N VAL A 124 24.07 0.24 8.36
CA VAL A 124 22.75 0.88 8.35
C VAL A 124 21.90 0.30 9.47
N ASP A 125 21.07 1.14 10.07
CA ASP A 125 20.19 0.76 11.17
C ASP A 125 19.07 -0.19 10.70
N PHE A 126 19.17 -1.46 11.08
CA PHE A 126 18.20 -2.50 10.71
C PHE A 126 16.80 -2.28 11.30
N VAL A 127 16.65 -1.53 12.40
CA VAL A 127 15.32 -1.12 12.92
C VAL A 127 14.63 -0.28 11.85
N LYS A 128 15.35 0.73 11.34
CA LYS A 128 14.82 1.66 10.34
C LYS A 128 14.58 0.99 9.00
N ILE A 129 15.39 -0.01 8.64
CA ILE A 129 15.18 -0.84 7.45
C ILE A 129 13.93 -1.72 7.61
N GLY A 130 13.76 -2.39 8.75
CA GLY A 130 12.58 -3.21 9.03
C GLY A 130 11.29 -2.38 9.00
N ALA A 131 11.30 -1.20 9.65
CA ALA A 131 10.18 -0.27 9.56
C ALA A 131 9.91 0.16 8.10
N SER A 132 10.96 0.53 7.36
CA SER A 132 10.87 0.91 5.94
C SER A 132 10.28 -0.19 5.07
N MET A 133 10.67 -1.44 5.29
CA MET A 133 10.12 -2.62 4.61
C MET A 133 8.62 -2.73 4.84
N ILE A 134 8.15 -2.67 6.08
CA ILE A 134 6.72 -2.79 6.40
C ILE A 134 5.92 -1.67 5.72
N ILE A 135 6.40 -0.42 5.78
CA ILE A 135 5.74 0.73 5.16
C ILE A 135 5.66 0.56 3.64
N MET A 136 6.80 0.22 3.01
CA MET A 136 6.91 0.07 1.56
C MET A 136 6.05 -1.07 1.02
N SER A 137 5.93 -2.15 1.78
CA SER A 137 5.06 -3.28 1.42
C SER A 137 3.57 -2.95 1.63
N THR A 138 3.24 -2.00 2.51
CA THR A 138 1.84 -1.63 2.82
C THR A 138 1.29 -0.52 1.91
N ILE A 139 2.15 0.34 1.35
CA ILE A 139 1.71 1.53 0.58
C ILE A 139 0.79 1.17 -0.60
N GLY A 140 1.07 0.06 -1.30
CA GLY A 140 0.23 -0.41 -2.42
C GLY A 140 -1.19 -0.72 -1.97
N ALA A 141 -1.35 -1.46 -0.87
CA ALA A 141 -2.65 -1.79 -0.31
C ALA A 141 -3.42 -0.53 0.15
N ILE A 142 -2.73 0.45 0.74
CA ILE A 142 -3.35 1.73 1.13
C ILE A 142 -3.85 2.50 -0.09
N ILE A 143 -3.04 2.58 -1.16
CA ILE A 143 -3.42 3.23 -2.43
C ILE A 143 -4.66 2.56 -3.01
N ASP A 144 -4.65 1.22 -3.11
CA ASP A 144 -5.73 0.42 -3.70
C ASP A 144 -7.04 0.58 -2.93
N VAL A 145 -6.99 0.57 -1.60
CA VAL A 145 -8.16 0.81 -0.74
C VAL A 145 -8.65 2.24 -0.90
N SER A 146 -7.74 3.21 -0.92
CA SER A 146 -8.09 4.64 -1.02
C SER A 146 -8.80 4.95 -2.34
N ILE A 147 -8.31 4.41 -3.46
CA ILE A 147 -8.97 4.61 -4.77
C ILE A 147 -10.27 3.80 -4.89
N SER A 148 -10.32 2.59 -4.32
CA SER A 148 -11.50 1.72 -4.34
C SER A 148 -12.66 2.24 -3.51
N ILE A 149 -12.39 3.10 -2.51
CA ILE A 149 -13.43 3.82 -1.75
C ILE A 149 -13.78 5.14 -2.42
N SER A 150 -12.78 5.95 -2.77
CA SER A 150 -13.03 7.31 -3.28
C SER A 150 -13.75 7.31 -4.64
N SER A 151 -13.49 6.32 -5.50
CA SER A 151 -14.12 6.22 -6.82
C SER A 151 -15.63 6.01 -6.77
N PRO A 152 -16.17 4.98 -6.08
CA PRO A 152 -17.62 4.80 -5.95
C PRO A 152 -18.28 5.92 -5.12
N MET A 153 -17.61 6.49 -4.12
CA MET A 153 -18.15 7.65 -3.40
C MET A 153 -18.38 8.86 -4.32
N ARG A 154 -17.48 9.10 -5.28
CA ARG A 154 -17.65 10.14 -6.30
C ARG A 154 -18.89 9.87 -7.15
N GLU A 155 -19.12 8.62 -7.53
CA GLU A 155 -20.29 8.22 -8.33
C GLU A 155 -21.60 8.45 -7.56
N ILE A 156 -21.62 8.08 -6.27
CA ILE A 156 -22.76 8.33 -5.38
C ILE A 156 -23.05 9.83 -5.25
N ALA A 157 -22.00 10.65 -5.08
CA ALA A 157 -22.15 12.10 -4.97
C ALA A 157 -22.61 12.75 -6.28
N TYR A 158 -22.16 12.22 -7.42
CA TYR A 158 -22.58 12.68 -8.75
C TYR A 158 -24.07 12.40 -9.01
N HIS A 159 -24.56 11.20 -8.65
CA HIS A 159 -25.96 10.84 -8.81
C HIS A 159 -26.89 11.41 -7.74
N ASN A 160 -26.37 11.81 -6.57
CA ASN A 160 -27.13 12.45 -5.50
C ASN A 160 -26.44 13.74 -5.02
N PRO A 161 -26.54 14.87 -5.77
CA PRO A 161 -25.84 16.11 -5.43
C PRO A 161 -26.21 16.71 -4.06
N SER A 162 -27.42 16.42 -3.57
CA SER A 162 -27.91 16.86 -2.26
C SER A 162 -27.47 15.97 -1.09
N ILE A 163 -26.66 14.93 -1.33
CA ILE A 163 -26.23 13.99 -0.30
C ILE A 163 -25.46 14.71 0.82
N SER A 164 -25.82 14.40 2.06
CA SER A 164 -25.12 14.95 3.22
C SER A 164 -23.74 14.30 3.40
N ARG A 165 -22.78 15.04 3.97
CA ARG A 165 -21.43 14.52 4.30
C ARG A 165 -21.50 13.25 5.16
N LYS A 166 -22.42 13.20 6.13
CA LYS A 166 -22.59 12.05 7.02
C LYS A 166 -23.09 10.82 6.27
N ALA A 167 -24.07 11.00 5.38
CA ALA A 167 -24.58 9.91 4.55
C ALA A 167 -23.49 9.38 3.61
N LEU A 168 -22.75 10.26 2.93
CA LEU A 168 -21.68 9.88 2.03
C LEU A 168 -20.51 9.19 2.76
N PHE A 169 -20.14 9.66 3.96
CA PHE A 169 -19.18 8.98 4.83
C PHE A 169 -19.64 7.57 5.21
N SER A 170 -20.91 7.40 5.58
CA SER A 170 -21.49 6.09 5.90
C SER A 170 -21.42 5.13 4.72
N SER A 171 -21.70 5.61 3.50
CA SER A 171 -21.52 4.82 2.27
C SER A 171 -20.06 4.41 2.07
N GLY A 172 -19.11 5.33 2.25
CA GLY A 172 -17.67 5.02 2.19
C GLY A 172 -17.24 3.96 3.22
N MET A 173 -17.71 4.07 4.46
CA MET A 173 -17.47 3.06 5.50
C MET A 173 -18.07 1.70 5.14
N SER A 174 -19.24 1.66 4.52
CA SER A 174 -19.85 0.40 4.08
C SER A 174 -19.02 -0.28 3.00
N ILE A 175 -18.57 0.48 1.99
CA ILE A 175 -17.69 -0.03 0.92
C ILE A 175 -16.37 -0.53 1.51
N GLY A 176 -15.79 0.22 2.44
CA GLY A 176 -14.54 -0.15 3.10
C GLY A 176 -14.64 -1.44 3.92
N ARG A 177 -15.78 -1.70 4.58
CA ARG A 177 -16.00 -2.96 5.32
C ARG A 177 -15.91 -4.19 4.42
N ASP A 178 -16.45 -4.09 3.20
CA ASP A 178 -16.41 -5.18 2.22
C ASP A 178 -14.98 -5.41 1.68
N ILE A 179 -14.21 -4.33 1.53
CA ILE A 179 -12.81 -4.38 1.07
C ILE A 179 -11.86 -4.91 2.17
N LEU A 180 -12.14 -4.63 3.44
CA LEU A 180 -11.25 -5.01 4.55
C LEU A 180 -11.04 -6.54 4.60
N GLY A 181 -12.12 -7.31 4.51
CA GLY A 181 -12.05 -8.77 4.56
C GLY A 181 -11.33 -9.38 3.37
N THR A 182 -11.57 -8.86 2.16
CA THR A 182 -10.89 -9.35 0.94
C THR A 182 -9.41 -9.00 0.95
N SER A 183 -9.04 -7.80 1.41
CA SER A 183 -7.65 -7.37 1.53
C SER A 183 -6.86 -8.20 2.55
N ALA A 184 -7.46 -8.52 3.71
CA ALA A 184 -6.83 -9.38 4.71
C ALA A 184 -6.55 -10.78 4.15
N ASN A 185 -7.50 -11.36 3.41
CA ASN A 185 -7.31 -12.66 2.76
C ASN A 185 -6.19 -12.61 1.71
N THR A 186 -6.08 -11.53 0.93
CA THR A 186 -4.99 -11.37 -0.03
C THR A 186 -3.62 -11.38 0.65
N LEU A 187 -3.45 -10.64 1.75
CA LEU A 187 -2.20 -10.64 2.51
C LEU A 187 -1.89 -12.03 3.09
N PHE A 188 -2.90 -12.69 3.66
CA PHE A 188 -2.76 -14.03 4.20
C PHE A 188 -2.27 -15.03 3.15
N PHE A 189 -2.89 -15.05 1.97
CA PHE A 189 -2.49 -15.97 0.90
C PHE A 189 -1.16 -15.60 0.26
N ALA A 190 -0.81 -14.31 0.17
CA ALA A 190 0.50 -13.88 -0.31
C ALA A 190 1.63 -14.44 0.56
N PHE A 191 1.47 -14.40 1.89
CA PHE A 191 2.41 -15.01 2.82
C PHE A 191 2.43 -16.54 2.70
N PHE A 192 1.33 -17.22 3.00
CA PHE A 192 1.34 -18.68 3.04
C PHE A 192 1.70 -19.29 1.68
N GLY A 193 1.28 -18.66 0.57
CA GLY A 193 1.64 -19.06 -0.78
C GLY A 193 3.11 -18.84 -1.11
N GLY A 194 3.69 -17.71 -0.68
CA GLY A 194 5.11 -17.37 -0.89
C GLY A 194 6.07 -18.23 -0.08
N TYR A 195 5.66 -18.67 1.12
CA TYR A 195 6.49 -19.44 2.04
C TYR A 195 6.15 -20.93 2.09
N LEU A 196 5.39 -21.48 1.12
CA LEU A 196 5.03 -22.92 1.11
C LEU A 196 6.25 -23.84 1.22
N GLY A 197 7.33 -23.53 0.51
CA GLY A 197 8.57 -24.32 0.56
C GLY A 197 9.19 -24.34 1.95
N LEU A 198 9.28 -23.18 2.60
CA LEU A 198 9.79 -23.04 3.97
C LEU A 198 8.90 -23.78 4.98
N LEU A 199 7.58 -23.67 4.84
CA LEU A 199 6.62 -24.36 5.72
C LEU A 199 6.72 -25.88 5.61
N ILE A 200 6.97 -26.42 4.40
CA ILE A 200 7.26 -27.85 4.20
C ILE A 200 8.61 -28.20 4.84
N TRP A 201 9.63 -27.37 4.67
CA TRP A 201 10.95 -27.61 5.23
C TRP A 201 10.96 -27.65 6.76
N PHE A 202 10.21 -26.76 7.43
CA PHE A 202 9.99 -26.81 8.88
C PHE A 202 9.39 -28.15 9.32
N LYS A 203 8.43 -28.68 8.56
CA LYS A 203 7.86 -29.99 8.84
C LYS A 203 8.88 -31.11 8.67
N ASP A 204 9.68 -31.09 7.59
CA ASP A 204 10.68 -32.11 7.32
C ASP A 204 11.82 -32.10 8.35
N LEU A 205 12.21 -30.91 8.83
CA LEU A 205 13.16 -30.72 9.93
C LEU A 205 12.55 -30.98 11.31
N SER A 206 11.30 -31.44 11.39
CA SER A 206 10.59 -31.76 12.64
C SER A 206 10.47 -30.60 13.62
N TYR A 207 10.39 -29.36 13.11
CA TYR A 207 10.06 -28.21 13.94
C TYR A 207 8.68 -28.39 14.55
N SER A 208 8.56 -28.14 15.85
CA SER A 208 7.29 -28.03 16.55
C SER A 208 6.54 -26.78 16.10
N ILE A 209 5.21 -26.77 16.28
CA ILE A 209 4.39 -25.57 15.99
C ILE A 209 4.87 -24.37 16.81
N GLY A 210 5.35 -24.62 18.04
CA GLY A 210 5.93 -23.58 18.89
C GLY A 210 7.18 -22.96 18.28
N GLU A 211 8.09 -23.77 17.75
CA GLU A 211 9.31 -23.29 17.07
C GLU A 211 8.97 -22.52 15.80
N ILE A 212 8.00 -22.98 15.01
CA ILE A 212 7.56 -22.27 13.80
C ILE A 212 6.96 -20.91 14.15
N VAL A 213 6.03 -20.83 15.11
CA VAL A 213 5.36 -19.58 15.47
C VAL A 213 6.34 -18.57 16.10
N ASN A 214 7.36 -19.05 16.80
CA ASN A 214 8.40 -18.21 17.40
C ASN A 214 9.62 -18.02 16.48
N SER A 215 9.62 -18.59 15.27
CA SER A 215 10.72 -18.36 14.33
C SER A 215 10.72 -16.89 13.91
N LYS A 216 11.92 -16.37 13.66
CA LYS A 216 12.07 -14.96 13.32
C LYS A 216 11.42 -14.61 11.99
N VAL A 217 11.51 -15.49 10.98
CA VAL A 217 10.83 -15.31 9.70
C VAL A 217 9.32 -15.21 9.89
N PHE A 218 8.74 -16.18 10.62
CA PHE A 218 7.29 -16.22 10.83
C PHE A 218 6.81 -15.00 11.63
N THR A 219 7.51 -14.66 12.71
CA THR A 219 7.17 -13.52 13.58
C THR A 219 7.26 -12.20 12.81
N SER A 220 8.32 -12.01 12.03
CA SER A 220 8.53 -10.79 11.23
C SER A 220 7.41 -10.62 10.20
N GLU A 221 7.00 -11.70 9.53
CA GLU A 221 5.90 -11.60 8.59
C GLU A 221 4.54 -11.40 9.29
N MET A 222 4.27 -12.04 10.42
CA MET A 222 3.02 -11.79 11.16
C MET A 222 2.91 -10.31 11.60
N ILE A 223 4.02 -9.70 12.00
CA ILE A 223 4.09 -8.26 12.29
C ILE A 223 3.84 -7.43 11.02
N PHE A 224 4.41 -7.83 9.87
CA PHE A 224 4.13 -7.18 8.59
C PHE A 224 2.64 -7.26 8.23
N ILE A 225 2.04 -8.45 8.18
CA ILE A 225 0.63 -8.66 7.83
C ILE A 225 -0.28 -7.90 8.80
N GLY A 226 0.03 -7.96 10.10
CA GLY A 226 -0.70 -7.21 11.13
C GLY A 226 -0.63 -5.69 10.90
N SER A 227 0.57 -5.17 10.65
CA SER A 227 0.79 -3.74 10.38
C SER A 227 0.12 -3.30 9.08
N ALA A 228 0.19 -4.11 8.03
CA ALA A 228 -0.45 -3.86 6.75
C ALA A 228 -1.99 -3.86 6.89
N GLY A 229 -2.54 -4.83 7.63
CA GLY A 229 -3.96 -4.90 7.97
C GLY A 229 -4.44 -3.69 8.76
N ILE A 230 -3.65 -3.21 9.75
CA ILE A 230 -3.92 -1.97 10.48
C ILE A 230 -3.90 -0.77 9.53
N GLY A 231 -2.90 -0.68 8.63
CA GLY A 231 -2.81 0.36 7.61
C GLY A 231 -4.05 0.43 6.73
N VAL A 232 -4.51 -0.71 6.22
CA VAL A 232 -5.75 -0.83 5.43
C VAL A 232 -6.97 -0.44 6.26
N ALA A 233 -7.09 -0.95 7.48
CA ALA A 233 -8.20 -0.62 8.38
C ALA A 233 -8.28 0.88 8.70
N LEU A 234 -7.13 1.56 8.85
CA LEU A 234 -7.03 3.00 9.05
C LEU A 234 -7.31 3.79 7.75
N ALA A 235 -6.94 3.27 6.59
CA ALA A 235 -7.18 3.91 5.29
C ALA A 235 -8.68 4.09 5.01
N ILE A 236 -9.53 3.15 5.45
CA ILE A 236 -10.98 3.16 5.23
C ILE A 236 -11.66 4.42 5.81
N PRO A 237 -11.61 4.69 7.13
CA PRO A 237 -12.25 5.86 7.70
C PRO A 237 -11.59 7.16 7.23
N VAL A 238 -10.27 7.19 7.06
CA VAL A 238 -9.53 8.36 6.58
C VAL A 238 -9.98 8.74 5.16
N THR A 239 -10.04 7.78 4.26
CA THR A 239 -10.50 7.99 2.87
C THR A 239 -11.95 8.39 2.81
N SER A 240 -12.81 7.73 3.58
CA SER A 240 -14.24 8.03 3.63
C SER A 240 -14.48 9.47 4.14
N ALA A 241 -13.77 9.90 5.18
CA ALA A 241 -13.94 11.22 5.76
C ALA A 241 -13.47 12.33 4.81
N ILE A 242 -12.26 12.18 4.25
CA ILE A 242 -11.67 13.16 3.34
C ILE A 242 -12.49 13.25 2.06
N THR A 243 -12.85 12.12 1.46
CA THR A 243 -13.63 12.09 0.22
C THR A 243 -15.01 12.69 0.41
N ALA A 244 -15.71 12.37 1.51
CA ALA A 244 -17.02 12.95 1.80
C ALA A 244 -16.95 14.47 2.03
N TYR A 245 -15.90 14.97 2.69
CA TYR A 245 -15.71 16.40 2.90
C TYR A 245 -15.52 17.16 1.58
N TYR A 246 -14.62 16.68 0.72
CA TYR A 246 -14.25 17.35 -0.53
C TYR A 246 -15.37 17.28 -1.57
N LEU A 247 -16.02 16.13 -1.76
CA LEU A 247 -17.10 15.97 -2.74
C LEU A 247 -18.31 16.85 -2.44
N VAL A 248 -18.78 16.87 -1.18
CA VAL A 248 -19.94 17.71 -0.82
C VAL A 248 -19.60 19.20 -0.85
N LYS A 249 -18.34 19.57 -0.57
CA LYS A 249 -17.90 20.96 -0.69
C LYS A 249 -17.87 21.42 -2.16
N ALA A 250 -17.44 20.55 -3.07
CA ALA A 250 -17.44 20.83 -4.51
C ALA A 250 -18.87 20.94 -5.06
N GLY A 251 -19.75 19.96 -4.78
CA GLY A 251 -21.14 19.98 -5.27
C GLY A 251 -21.95 21.18 -4.77
N ARG A 252 -21.69 21.68 -3.55
CA ARG A 252 -22.30 22.93 -3.06
C ARG A 252 -21.82 24.17 -3.80
N LYS A 253 -20.57 24.23 -4.25
CA LYS A 253 -20.08 25.37 -5.04
C LYS A 253 -20.75 25.40 -6.42
N GLU A 254 -20.84 24.26 -7.08
CA GLU A 254 -21.50 24.15 -8.39
C GLU A 254 -22.99 24.51 -8.30
N GLN A 255 -23.68 24.12 -7.22
CA GLN A 255 -25.07 24.55 -6.98
C GLN A 255 -25.21 26.07 -6.80
N LEU A 256 -24.35 26.70 -5.99
CA LEU A 256 -24.36 28.14 -5.77
C LEU A 256 -24.04 28.95 -7.04
N GLU A 257 -23.14 28.45 -7.89
CA GLU A 257 -22.83 29.06 -9.18
C GLU A 257 -23.99 28.93 -10.19
N ASN A 258 -24.71 27.80 -10.19
CA ASN A 258 -25.88 27.63 -11.07
C ASN A 258 -27.08 28.47 -10.61
N ASP A 259 -27.30 28.62 -9.30
CA ASP A 259 -28.40 29.42 -8.76
C ASP A 259 -28.21 30.92 -9.05
N THR A 260 -26.96 31.41 -9.06
CA THR A 260 -26.65 32.82 -9.37
C THR A 260 -26.77 33.16 -10.87
N VAL A 261 -26.54 32.20 -11.77
CA VAL A 261 -26.71 32.40 -13.22
C VAL A 261 -28.19 32.39 -13.65
N HIS A 262 -29.08 31.80 -12.86
CA HIS A 262 -30.53 31.78 -13.14
C HIS A 262 -31.29 32.98 -12.55
N GLU A 263 -30.64 33.81 -11.71
CA GLU A 263 -31.22 35.04 -11.15
C GLU A 263 -30.85 36.33 -11.94
N GLU A 264 -29.94 36.25 -12.93
CA GLU A 264 -29.60 37.32 -13.89
C GLU A 264 -30.38 37.20 -15.21
#